data_AF-A0A760MQ27-F1
#
_entry.id   AF-A0A760MQ27-F1
#
_cell.length_a   1.000
_cell.length_b   1.000
_cell.length_c   1.000
_cell.angle_alpha   90.00
_cell.angle_beta   90.00
_cell.angle_gamma   90.00
#
_symmetry.space_group_name_H-M   'P 1'
#
loop_
_entity.id
_entity.type
_entity.pdbx_description
1 polymer ?
#
loop_
_entity_poly.entity_id
_entity_poly.type
_entity_poly.pdbx_seq_one_letter_code
_entity_poly.pdbx_strand_id
1 'polypeptide(L)'
;MMPEYGTALLCLALGVALLLSVYPLWGVARGDARMMASARVFAWLLFICVAGAFFVLVHAFVVNDFTVAYVAGNSNTQLPVWYRVAATWGAHEGSLLLWVLLMSGWTLAVAVFSR
;
A
#
# COMPACT_ATOMS: atom_id res chain seq x y z
N MET A 1 12.93 13.36 3.07
CA MET A 1 11.54 13.88 2.95
C MET A 1 10.62 12.98 2.14
N MET A 2 10.91 12.67 0.87
CA MET A 2 10.04 11.77 0.08
C MET A 2 9.73 10.41 0.77
N PRO A 3 10.72 9.72 1.38
CA PRO A 3 10.46 8.46 2.09
C PRO A 3 9.53 8.60 3.30
N GLU A 4 9.52 9.75 3.98
CA GLU A 4 8.64 10.00 5.14
C GLU A 4 7.15 9.99 4.72
N TYR A 5 6.83 10.46 3.51
CA TYR A 5 5.46 10.36 2.98
C TYR A 5 5.05 8.89 2.77
N GLY A 6 5.96 8.04 2.31
CA GLY A 6 5.71 6.60 2.18
C GLY A 6 5.34 5.98 3.53
N THR A 7 6.12 6.27 4.57
CA THR A 7 5.84 5.80 5.93
C THR A 7 4.52 6.35 6.47
N ALA A 8 4.23 7.65 6.28
CA ALA A 8 2.98 8.25 6.69
C ALA A 8 1.77 7.61 6.00
N LEU A 9 1.87 7.31 4.71
CA LEU A 9 0.85 6.58 3.96
C LEU A 9 0.62 5.17 4.49
N LEU A 10 1.68 4.46 4.90
CA LEU A 10 1.55 3.14 5.52
C LEU A 10 0.89 3.21 6.91
N CYS A 11 1.20 4.22 7.71
CA CYS A 11 0.52 4.45 8.99
C CYS A 11 -0.98 4.74 8.78
N LEU A 12 -1.33 5.54 7.77
CA LEU A 12 -2.72 5.79 7.40
C LEU A 12 -3.40 4.52 6.89
N ALA A 13 -2.73 3.74 6.03
CA ALA A 13 -3.23 2.47 5.53
C ALA A 13 -3.57 1.50 6.67
N LEU A 14 -2.72 1.44 7.71
CA LEU A 14 -2.98 0.63 8.90
C LEU A 14 -4.26 1.08 9.62
N GLY A 15 -4.44 2.38 9.85
CA GLY A 15 -5.66 2.92 10.45
C GLY A 15 -6.91 2.60 9.62
N VAL A 16 -6.84 2.78 8.30
CA VAL A 16 -7.94 2.46 7.39
C VAL A 16 -8.22 0.95 7.37
N ALA A 17 -7.21 0.09 7.43
CA ALA A 17 -7.38 -1.36 7.46
C ALA A 17 -8.13 -1.82 8.73
N LEU A 18 -7.82 -1.22 9.88
CA LEU A 18 -8.55 -1.48 11.14
C LEU A 18 -10.01 -1.00 11.06
N LEU A 19 -10.25 0.18 10.47
CA LEU A 19 -11.61 0.68 10.27
C LEU A 19 -12.40 -0.20 9.29
N LEU A 20 -11.78 -0.62 8.19
CA LEU A 20 -12.37 -1.51 7.19
C LEU A 20 -12.73 -2.87 7.81
N SER A 21 -11.90 -3.40 8.71
CA SER A 21 -12.17 -4.69 9.33
C SER A 21 -13.24 -4.62 10.41
N VAL A 22 -13.35 -3.53 11.17
CA VAL A 22 -14.28 -3.45 12.31
C VAL A 22 -15.62 -2.80 11.96
N TYR A 23 -15.61 -1.64 11.31
CA TYR A 23 -16.81 -0.78 11.22
C TYR A 23 -17.92 -1.35 10.31
N PRO A 24 -17.63 -1.83 9.09
CA PRO A 24 -18.64 -2.49 8.26
C PRO A 24 -19.18 -3.79 8.87
N LEU A 25 -18.33 -4.58 9.54
CA LEU A 25 -18.76 -5.80 10.23
C LEU A 25 -19.72 -5.49 11.38
N TRP A 26 -19.48 -4.40 12.11
CA TRP A 26 -20.46 -3.93 13.10
C TRP A 26 -21.77 -3.49 12.43
N GLY A 27 -21.70 -2.89 11.24
CA GLY A 27 -22.87 -2.60 10.42
C GLY A 27 -23.74 -3.83 10.14
N VAL A 28 -23.11 -4.97 9.82
CA VAL A 28 -23.80 -6.25 9.64
C VAL A 28 -24.52 -6.68 10.91
N ALA A 29 -23.84 -6.63 12.06
CA ALA A 29 -24.44 -7.01 13.35
C ALA A 29 -25.63 -6.13 13.77
N ARG A 30 -25.65 -4.86 13.32
CA ARG A 30 -26.76 -3.92 13.58
C ARG A 30 -27.84 -3.90 12.50
N GLY A 31 -27.60 -4.52 11.35
CA GLY A 31 -28.48 -4.41 10.18
C GLY A 31 -28.48 -3.01 9.55
N ASP A 32 -27.42 -2.21 9.75
CA ASP A 32 -27.33 -0.86 9.19
C ASP A 32 -26.62 -0.86 7.83
N ALA A 33 -27.41 -0.68 6.77
CA ALA A 33 -26.93 -0.65 5.39
C ALA A 33 -25.91 0.47 5.11
N ARG A 34 -25.97 1.61 5.83
CA ARG A 34 -25.02 2.73 5.65
C ARG A 34 -23.65 2.37 6.19
N MET A 35 -23.60 1.71 7.34
CA MET A 35 -22.35 1.20 7.93
C MET A 35 -21.74 0.12 7.05
N MET A 36 -22.55 -0.77 6.47
CA MET A 36 -22.05 -1.78 5.52
C MET A 36 -21.49 -1.14 4.24
N ALA A 37 -22.15 -0.10 3.71
CA ALA A 37 -21.72 0.60 2.50
C ALA A 37 -20.36 1.32 2.66
N SER A 38 -19.93 1.65 3.88
CA SER A 38 -18.65 2.32 4.11
C SER A 38 -17.43 1.43 3.78
N ALA A 39 -17.62 0.10 3.69
CA ALA A 39 -16.57 -0.84 3.28
C ALA A 39 -15.95 -0.45 1.93
N ARG A 40 -16.76 0.04 0.99
CA ARG A 40 -16.28 0.47 -0.34
C ARG A 40 -15.34 1.66 -0.24
N VAL A 41 -15.70 2.65 0.58
CA VAL A 41 -14.89 3.86 0.77
C VAL A 41 -13.56 3.51 1.43
N PHE A 42 -13.59 2.67 2.47
CA PHE A 42 -12.37 2.24 3.15
C PHE A 42 -11.48 1.35 2.27
N ALA A 43 -12.05 0.50 1.40
CA ALA A 43 -11.29 -0.28 0.43
C ALA A 43 -10.54 0.63 -0.58
N TRP A 44 -11.19 1.70 -1.06
CA TRP A 44 -10.53 2.72 -1.90
C TRP A 44 -9.40 3.42 -1.17
N LEU A 45 -9.64 3.89 0.05
CA LEU A 45 -8.64 4.58 0.85
C LEU A 45 -7.43 3.69 1.15
N LEU A 46 -7.67 2.43 1.53
CA LEU A 46 -6.61 1.45 1.80
C LEU A 46 -5.73 1.26 0.56
N PHE A 47 -6.34 1.01 -0.61
CA PHE A 47 -5.59 0.80 -1.85
C PHE A 47 -4.78 2.04 -2.25
N ILE A 48 -5.36 3.23 -2.18
CA ILE A 48 -4.67 4.48 -2.54
C ILE A 48 -3.47 4.72 -1.62
N CYS A 49 -3.61 4.51 -0.31
CA CYS A 49 -2.51 4.67 0.63
C CYS A 49 -1.37 3.68 0.36
N VAL A 50 -1.69 2.39 0.17
CA VAL A 50 -0.68 1.35 -0.11
C VAL A 50 0.00 1.57 -1.47
N ALA A 51 -0.78 1.88 -2.51
CA ALA A 51 -0.25 2.18 -3.83
C ALA A 51 0.66 3.42 -3.81
N GLY A 52 0.24 4.48 -3.11
CA GLY A 52 1.05 5.67 -2.93
C GLY A 52 2.39 5.37 -2.23
N ALA A 53 2.36 4.59 -1.15
CA ALA A 53 3.58 4.17 -0.45
C ALA A 53 4.52 3.34 -1.36
N PHE A 54 3.96 2.43 -2.15
CA PHE A 54 4.73 1.63 -3.11
C PHE A 54 5.35 2.51 -4.21
N PHE A 55 4.62 3.48 -4.77
CA PHE A 55 5.18 4.39 -5.77
C PHE A 55 6.27 5.31 -5.20
N VAL A 56 6.14 5.75 -3.94
CA VAL A 56 7.21 6.49 -3.24
C VAL A 56 8.48 5.63 -3.12
N LEU A 57 8.34 4.34 -2.79
CA LEU A 57 9.47 3.42 -2.74
C LEU A 57 10.11 3.22 -4.12
N VAL A 58 9.29 3.01 -5.18
CA VAL A 58 9.78 2.91 -6.56
C VAL A 58 10.56 4.16 -6.96
N HIS A 59 10.04 5.34 -6.64
CA HIS A 59 10.73 6.59 -6.90
C HIS A 59 12.09 6.64 -6.19
N ALA A 60 12.17 6.24 -4.91
CA ALA A 60 13.42 6.20 -4.15
C ALA A 60 14.49 5.31 -4.81
N PHE A 61 14.11 4.15 -5.38
CA PHE A 61 15.02 3.31 -6.18
C PHE A 61 15.42 3.95 -7.52
N VAL A 62 14.47 4.57 -8.22
CA VAL A 62 14.72 5.22 -9.52
C VAL A 62 15.65 6.42 -9.40
N VAL A 63 15.65 7.13 -8.27
CA VAL A 63 16.59 8.24 -8.01
C VAL A 63 17.83 7.81 -7.22
N ASN A 64 17.95 6.54 -6.83
CA ASN A 64 19.01 6.02 -5.96
C ASN A 64 19.15 6.84 -4.67
N ASP A 65 18.04 7.06 -3.96
CA ASP A 65 18.07 7.72 -2.66
C ASP A 65 18.71 6.81 -1.59
N PHE A 66 20.03 6.87 -1.49
CA PHE A 66 20.81 6.08 -0.55
C PHE A 66 20.69 6.53 0.92
N THR A 67 19.94 7.60 1.20
CA THR A 67 19.57 7.93 2.59
C THR A 67 18.60 6.90 3.17
N VAL A 68 17.89 6.17 2.30
CA VAL A 68 17.03 5.05 2.69
C VAL A 68 17.87 3.78 2.76
N ALA A 69 17.99 3.20 3.96
CA ALA A 69 18.75 1.97 4.19
C ALA A 69 18.35 0.82 3.25
N TYR A 70 17.05 0.68 2.99
CA TYR A 70 16.53 -0.32 2.06
C TYR A 70 17.04 -0.14 0.61
N VAL A 71 17.12 1.10 0.12
CA VAL A 71 17.65 1.42 -1.22
C VAL A 71 19.17 1.21 -1.24
N ALA A 72 19.88 1.66 -0.20
CA ALA A 72 21.33 1.49 -0.08
C ALA A 72 21.76 0.01 -0.03
N GLY A 73 20.94 -0.87 0.55
CA GLY A 73 21.21 -2.30 0.60
C GLY A 73 20.86 -3.07 -0.67
N ASN A 74 20.02 -2.53 -1.55
CA ASN A 74 19.42 -3.28 -2.67
C ASN A 74 19.57 -2.61 -4.05
N SER A 75 20.22 -1.45 -4.15
CA SER A 75 20.48 -0.75 -5.42
C SER A 75 21.93 -0.25 -5.51
N ASN A 76 22.37 0.06 -6.73
CA ASN A 76 23.64 0.71 -7.03
C ASN A 76 23.49 1.67 -8.22
N THR A 77 24.45 2.58 -8.40
CA THR A 77 24.39 3.63 -9.44
C THR A 77 24.60 3.11 -10.88
N GLN A 78 25.21 1.94 -11.04
CA GLN A 78 25.49 1.32 -12.34
C GLN A 78 24.32 0.44 -12.85
N LEU A 79 23.32 0.17 -12.00
CA LEU A 79 22.13 -0.61 -12.36
C LEU A 79 21.21 0.19 -13.30
N PRO A 80 20.84 -0.39 -14.46
CA PRO A 80 19.83 0.21 -15.33
C PRO A 80 18.51 0.41 -14.58
N VAL A 81 17.76 1.45 -14.95
CA VAL A 81 16.52 1.87 -14.25
C VAL A 81 15.54 0.71 -14.07
N TRP A 82 15.37 -0.14 -15.09
CA TRP A 82 14.44 -1.28 -15.06
C TRP A 82 14.79 -2.29 -13.96
N TYR A 83 16.08 -2.55 -13.74
CA TYR A 83 16.54 -3.43 -12.66
C TYR A 83 16.39 -2.77 -11.30
N ARG A 84 16.51 -1.44 -11.22
CA ARG A 84 16.24 -0.70 -9.97
C ARG A 84 14.78 -0.73 -9.59
N VAL A 85 13.87 -0.65 -10.57
CA VAL A 85 12.43 -0.88 -10.32
C VAL A 85 12.20 -2.30 -9.84
N ALA A 86 12.77 -3.32 -10.50
CA ALA A 86 12.64 -4.71 -10.07
C ALA A 86 13.21 -4.97 -8.65
N ALA A 87 14.26 -4.24 -8.26
CA ALA A 87 14.86 -4.33 -6.93
C ALA A 87 13.90 -3.85 -5.82
N THR A 88 12.90 -3.02 -6.13
CA THR A 88 11.94 -2.51 -5.14
C THR A 88 11.13 -3.60 -4.46
N TRP A 89 10.94 -4.76 -5.10
CA TRP A 89 10.27 -5.94 -4.53
C TRP A 89 11.16 -7.19 -4.53
N GLY A 90 12.46 -7.04 -4.83
CA GLY A 90 13.41 -8.15 -4.89
C GLY A 90 13.84 -8.67 -3.52
N ALA A 91 13.78 -7.83 -2.49
CA ALA A 91 14.12 -8.21 -1.11
C ALA A 91 12.88 -8.37 -0.23
N HIS A 92 13.06 -8.94 0.97
CA HIS A 92 11.99 -9.36 1.88
C HIS A 92 10.98 -8.26 2.22
N GLU A 93 11.44 -7.05 2.56
CA GLU A 93 10.55 -5.94 2.93
C GLU A 93 9.73 -5.41 1.75
N GLY A 94 10.38 -5.31 0.58
CA GLY A 94 9.73 -4.87 -0.65
C GLY A 94 8.72 -5.87 -1.20
N SER A 95 9.01 -7.18 -1.10
CA SER A 95 8.08 -8.22 -1.52
C SER A 95 6.83 -8.25 -0.63
N LEU A 96 6.98 -7.98 0.68
CA LEU A 96 5.83 -7.79 1.57
C LEU A 96 4.97 -6.59 1.16
N LEU A 97 5.58 -5.44 0.82
CA LEU A 97 4.83 -4.28 0.37
C LEU A 97 4.09 -4.55 -0.95
N LEU A 98 4.74 -5.22 -1.91
CA LEU A 98 4.10 -5.67 -3.14
C LEU A 98 2.92 -6.61 -2.85
N TRP A 99 3.09 -7.54 -1.91
CA TRP A 99 2.03 -8.44 -1.51
C TRP A 99 0.81 -7.70 -0.94
N VAL A 100 1.03 -6.73 -0.05
CA VAL A 100 -0.04 -5.88 0.50
C VAL A 100 -0.71 -5.03 -0.59
N LEU A 101 0.05 -4.56 -1.58
CA LEU A 101 -0.50 -3.87 -2.75
C LEU A 101 -1.46 -4.77 -3.54
N LEU A 102 -1.06 -6.02 -3.82
CA LEU A 102 -1.91 -6.98 -4.52
C LEU A 102 -3.18 -7.33 -3.72
N MET A 103 -3.04 -7.56 -2.40
CA MET A 103 -4.17 -7.87 -1.52
C MET A 103 -5.16 -6.69 -1.39
N SER A 104 -4.65 -5.45 -1.28
CA SER A 104 -5.51 -4.26 -1.24
C SER A 104 -6.17 -4.00 -2.60
N GLY A 105 -5.48 -4.28 -3.71
CA GLY A 105 -6.05 -4.23 -5.06
C GLY A 105 -7.19 -5.24 -5.25
N TRP A 106 -7.03 -6.46 -4.75
CA TRP A 106 -8.10 -7.46 -4.74
C TRP A 106 -9.29 -7.03 -3.86
N THR A 107 -9.01 -6.52 -2.66
CA THR A 107 -10.04 -5.98 -1.75
C THR A 107 -10.87 -4.88 -2.44
N LEU A 108 -10.19 -3.96 -3.14
CA LEU A 108 -10.85 -2.91 -3.91
C LEU A 108 -11.71 -3.49 -5.06
N ALA A 109 -11.16 -4.42 -5.83
CA ALA A 109 -11.87 -5.07 -6.92
C ALA A 109 -13.17 -5.72 -6.43
N VAL A 110 -13.10 -6.51 -5.34
CA VAL A 110 -14.28 -7.12 -4.72
C VAL A 110 -15.28 -6.05 -4.30
N ALA A 111 -14.85 -5.00 -3.59
CA ALA A 111 -15.75 -3.94 -3.11
C ALA A 111 -16.47 -3.15 -4.23
N VAL A 112 -15.86 -3.06 -5.42
CA VAL A 112 -16.43 -2.38 -6.60
C VAL A 112 -17.34 -3.31 -7.41
N PHE A 113 -16.96 -4.58 -7.57
CA PHE A 113 -17.64 -5.51 -8.47
C PHE A 113 -18.64 -6.44 -7.78
N SER A 114 -18.59 -6.62 -6.46
CA SER A 114 -19.63 -7.36 -5.73
C SER A 114 -20.94 -6.59 -5.77
N ARG A 115 -21.96 -7.14 -6.43
CA ARG A 115 -23.32 -6.64 -6.50
C ARG A 115 -24.28 -7.67 -5.93
#